data_AF-A2E8U3-F1
#
_entry.id   AF-A2E8U3-F1
#
_cell.length_a   1.000
_cell.length_b   1.000
_cell.length_c   1.000
_cell.angle_alpha   90.00
_cell.angle_beta   90.00
_cell.angle_gamma   90.00
#
_symmetry.space_group_name_H-M   'P 1'
#
loop_
_entity.id
_entity.type
_entity.pdbx_description
1 polymer ?
#
loop_
_entity_poly.entity_id
_entity_poly.type
_entity_poly.pdbx_seq_one_letter_code
_entity_poly.pdbx_strand_id
1 'polypeptide(L)'
;MSECLKIQEPDYDCMEYAIISHNIDFVTFLMNVYNIEIDLFYCGWFNNLESFLVYFDQTNDINKCFVDSAMFDTPSLLEYFLSHGANINEKDNNGRTALHIAVKIII
;
A
#
# COMPACT_ATOMS: atom_id res chain seq x y z
N MET A 1 13.07 19.11 3.42
CA MET A 1 11.82 19.57 4.06
C MET A 1 11.39 20.86 3.38
N SER A 2 10.29 20.84 2.62
CA SER A 2 9.80 22.00 1.87
C SER A 2 9.27 23.08 2.81
N GLU A 3 9.30 24.34 2.38
CA GLU A 3 8.85 25.48 3.20
C GLU A 3 7.35 25.42 3.54
N CYS A 4 6.54 24.72 2.74
CA CYS A 4 5.09 24.58 2.94
C CYS A 4 4.72 23.83 4.23
N LEU A 5 5.55 22.86 4.65
CA LEU A 5 5.33 22.06 5.88
C LEU A 5 5.47 22.88 7.17
N LYS A 6 5.87 24.16 7.08
CA LYS A 6 5.95 25.07 8.23
C LYS A 6 4.61 25.73 8.57
N ILE A 7 3.59 25.59 7.71
CA ILE A 7 2.32 26.35 7.79
C ILE A 7 1.11 25.42 7.93
N GLN A 8 1.19 24.17 7.45
CA GLN A 8 0.10 23.20 7.53
C GLN A 8 0.64 21.82 7.94
N GLU A 9 -0.03 21.19 8.90
CA GLU A 9 0.24 19.80 9.26
C GLU A 9 -0.21 18.87 8.11
N PRO A 10 0.65 17.95 7.64
CA PRO A 10 0.27 16.95 6.67
C PRO A 10 -0.92 16.12 7.15
N ASP A 11 -1.81 15.83 6.21
CA ASP A 11 -2.99 15.01 6.40
C ASP A 11 -2.94 13.78 5.49
N TYR A 12 -4.04 13.03 5.45
CA TYR A 12 -4.16 11.82 4.65
C TYR A 12 -3.99 12.08 3.15
N ASP A 13 -4.52 13.20 2.64
CA ASP A 13 -4.40 13.59 1.23
C ASP A 13 -2.92 13.78 0.83
N CYS A 14 -2.08 14.27 1.74
CA CYS A 14 -0.64 14.37 1.51
C CYS A 14 0.00 13.00 1.24
N MET A 15 -0.43 11.95 1.95
CA MET A 15 0.06 10.59 1.72
C MET A 15 -0.41 10.06 0.36
N GLU A 16 -1.69 10.25 0.01
CA GLU A 16 -2.22 9.86 -1.30
C GLU A 16 -1.43 10.52 -2.43
N TYR A 17 -1.20 11.84 -2.37
CA TYR A 17 -0.42 12.54 -3.39
C TYR A 17 1.04 12.07 -3.44
N ALA A 18 1.64 11.73 -2.31
CA ALA A 18 3.00 11.16 -2.26
C ALA A 18 3.07 9.81 -2.99
N ILE A 19 2.08 8.94 -2.77
CA ILE A 19 1.95 7.64 -3.46
C ILE A 19 1.71 7.86 -4.96
N ILE A 20 0.76 8.71 -5.33
CA ILE A 20 0.41 9.01 -6.73
C ILE A 20 1.61 9.56 -7.50
N SER A 21 2.41 10.42 -6.86
CA SER A 21 3.59 11.04 -7.46
C SER A 21 4.86 10.17 -7.41
N HIS A 22 4.79 8.96 -6.85
CA HIS A 22 5.94 8.07 -6.66
C HIS A 22 7.08 8.72 -5.87
N ASN A 23 6.73 9.60 -4.91
CA ASN A 23 7.70 10.29 -4.07
C ASN A 23 7.94 9.50 -2.77
N ILE A 24 8.78 8.46 -2.87
CA ILE A 24 9.03 7.52 -1.76
C ILE A 24 9.65 8.16 -0.53
N ASP A 25 10.51 9.17 -0.72
CA ASP A 25 11.09 9.94 0.38
C ASP A 25 9.99 10.65 1.18
N PHE A 26 8.99 11.20 0.49
CA PHE A 26 7.87 11.87 1.14
C PHE A 26 6.90 10.88 1.77
N VAL A 27 6.62 9.75 1.13
CA VAL A 27 5.83 8.64 1.74
C VAL A 27 6.47 8.18 3.05
N THR A 28 7.76 7.88 3.01
CA THR A 28 8.52 7.41 4.19
C THR A 28 8.55 8.47 5.29
N PHE A 29 8.70 9.74 4.92
CA PHE A 29 8.65 10.87 5.85
C PHE A 29 7.28 11.01 6.52
N LEU A 30 6.19 10.95 5.74
CA LEU A 30 4.82 11.06 6.27
C LEU A 30 4.49 9.89 7.21
N MET A 31 4.88 8.68 6.85
CA MET A 31 4.65 7.49 7.67
C MET A 31 5.46 7.55 8.98
N ASN A 32 6.75 7.85 8.93
CA ASN A 32 7.61 7.75 10.10
C ASN A 32 7.53 8.95 11.04
N VAL A 33 7.30 10.16 10.50
CA VAL A 33 7.31 11.40 11.29
C VAL A 33 5.91 11.77 11.75
N TYR A 34 4.90 11.62 10.88
CA TYR A 34 3.53 12.01 11.18
C TYR A 34 2.62 10.81 11.48
N ASN A 35 3.13 9.57 11.38
CA ASN A 35 2.39 8.35 11.64
C ASN A 35 1.10 8.23 10.79
N ILE A 36 1.16 8.77 9.57
CA ILE A 36 0.08 8.68 8.59
C ILE A 36 0.22 7.33 7.88
N GLU A 37 -0.81 6.47 7.99
CA GLU A 37 -0.79 5.13 7.40
C GLU A 37 -0.82 5.21 5.86
N ILE A 38 -0.06 4.32 5.21
CA ILE A 38 -0.09 4.12 3.76
C ILE A 38 -1.33 3.30 3.41
N ASP A 39 -2.14 3.80 2.49
CA ASP A 39 -3.26 3.03 1.92
C ASP A 39 -2.80 2.19 0.73
N LEU A 40 -2.82 0.87 0.93
CA LEU A 40 -2.41 -0.11 -0.07
C LEU A 40 -3.27 -0.08 -1.34
N PHE A 41 -4.52 0.37 -1.26
CA PHE A 41 -5.36 0.52 -2.44
C PHE A 41 -4.74 1.52 -3.43
N TYR A 42 -4.21 2.65 -2.94
CA TYR A 42 -3.53 3.63 -3.77
C TYR A 42 -2.20 3.09 -4.30
N CYS A 43 -1.45 2.34 -3.49
CA CYS A 43 -0.23 1.69 -3.97
C CYS A 43 -0.52 0.76 -5.17
N GLY A 44 -1.56 -0.06 -5.08
CA GLY A 44 -1.98 -0.92 -6.18
C GLY A 44 -2.50 -0.14 -7.39
N TRP A 45 -3.42 0.81 -7.16
CA TRP A 45 -4.07 1.56 -8.25
C TRP A 45 -3.09 2.40 -9.07
N PHE A 46 -2.06 2.95 -8.44
CA PHE A 46 -1.01 3.75 -9.09
C PHE A 46 0.27 2.96 -9.37
N ASN A 47 0.24 1.64 -9.18
CA ASN A 47 1.36 0.73 -9.38
C ASN A 47 2.66 1.18 -8.67
N ASN A 48 2.53 1.73 -7.47
CA ASN A 48 3.63 2.19 -6.63
C ASN A 48 4.05 1.08 -5.66
N LEU A 49 4.85 0.15 -6.19
CA LEU A 49 5.35 -0.99 -5.42
C LEU A 49 6.29 -0.58 -4.29
N GLU A 50 7.07 0.50 -4.44
CA GLU A 50 7.97 0.95 -3.37
C GLU A 50 7.20 1.36 -2.12
N SER A 51 6.10 2.11 -2.27
CA SER A 51 5.25 2.52 -1.15
C SER A 51 4.55 1.33 -0.49
N PHE A 52 4.13 0.34 -1.30
CA PHE A 52 3.62 -0.93 -0.78
C PHE A 52 4.68 -1.66 0.07
N LEU A 53 5.94 -1.70 -0.39
CA LEU A 53 7.03 -2.34 0.36
C LEU A 53 7.39 -1.59 1.63
N VAL A 54 7.31 -0.25 1.64
CA VAL A 54 7.45 0.55 2.88
C VAL A 54 6.36 0.20 3.88
N TYR A 55 5.11 0.07 3.44
CA TYR A 55 4.02 -0.39 4.31
C TYR A 55 4.33 -1.77 4.92
N PHE A 56 4.74 -2.72 4.07
CA PHE A 56 5.05 -4.08 4.52
C PHE A 56 6.21 -4.11 5.51
N ASP A 57 7.30 -3.39 5.25
CA ASP A 57 8.47 -3.31 6.12
C ASP A 57 8.11 -2.80 7.53
N GLN A 58 7.24 -1.80 7.60
CA GLN A 58 6.87 -1.16 8.87
C GLN A 58 5.80 -1.93 9.66
N THR A 59 4.87 -2.60 8.98
CA THR A 59 3.72 -3.25 9.63
C THR A 59 3.88 -4.76 9.77
N ASN A 60 4.62 -5.39 8.85
CA ASN A 60 4.70 -6.83 8.66
C ASN A 60 3.30 -7.50 8.55
N ASP A 61 2.29 -6.78 8.06
CA ASP A 61 0.94 -7.31 7.88
C ASP A 61 0.85 -8.16 6.61
N ILE A 62 1.28 -9.42 6.74
CA ILE A 62 1.32 -10.41 5.65
C ILE A 62 -0.06 -10.60 5.01
N ASN A 63 -1.12 -10.57 5.82
CA ASN A 63 -2.47 -10.87 5.38
C ASN A 63 -3.05 -9.72 4.55
N LYS A 64 -2.90 -8.48 5.02
CA LYS A 64 -3.31 -7.30 4.27
C LYS A 64 -2.48 -7.13 3.00
N CYS A 65 -1.16 -7.30 3.10
CA CYS A 65 -0.27 -7.28 1.93
C CYS A 65 -0.62 -8.36 0.90
N PHE A 66 -1.00 -9.57 1.32
CA PHE A 66 -1.46 -10.61 0.39
C PHE A 66 -2.68 -10.17 -0.42
N VAL A 67 -3.70 -9.62 0.24
CA VAL A 67 -4.94 -9.17 -0.44
C VAL A 67 -4.64 -8.08 -1.46
N ASP A 68 -3.94 -7.02 -1.07
CA ASP A 68 -3.64 -5.89 -1.95
C ASP A 68 -2.55 -6.20 -2.99
N SER A 69 -1.69 -7.21 -2.75
CA SER A 69 -0.70 -7.63 -3.76
C SER A 69 -1.32 -8.12 -5.07
N ALA A 70 -2.59 -8.55 -5.03
CA ALA A 70 -3.36 -8.94 -6.22
C ALA A 70 -3.65 -7.76 -7.18
N MET A 71 -3.40 -6.52 -6.75
CA MET A 71 -3.48 -5.34 -7.62
C MET A 71 -2.27 -5.18 -8.54
N PHE A 72 -1.15 -5.86 -8.24
CA PHE A 72 0.04 -5.84 -9.05
C PHE A 72 0.03 -7.00 -10.03
N ASP A 73 0.52 -6.78 -11.25
CA ASP A 73 0.72 -7.84 -12.25
C ASP A 73 2.01 -8.64 -11.94
N THR A 74 2.10 -9.15 -10.71
CA THR A 74 3.30 -9.81 -10.16
C THR A 74 2.90 -11.03 -9.33
N PRO A 75 2.68 -12.19 -9.97
CA PRO A 75 2.30 -13.42 -9.27
C PRO A 75 3.29 -13.86 -8.19
N SER A 76 4.58 -13.57 -8.37
CA SER A 76 5.62 -13.91 -7.38
C SER A 76 5.43 -13.19 -6.04
N LEU A 77 4.78 -12.03 -6.00
CA LEU A 77 4.48 -11.32 -4.77
C LEU A 77 3.38 -12.02 -3.97
N LEU A 78 2.34 -12.52 -4.65
CA LEU A 78 1.31 -13.38 -4.05
C LEU A 78 1.91 -14.69 -3.53
N GLU A 79 2.75 -15.35 -4.32
CA GLU A 79 3.45 -16.57 -3.92
C GLU A 79 4.34 -16.34 -2.69
N TYR A 80 5.05 -15.20 -2.65
CA TYR A 80 5.84 -14.79 -1.49
C TYR A 80 4.97 -14.74 -0.23
N PHE A 81 3.87 -13.99 -0.22
CA PHE A 81 3.03 -13.88 0.98
C PHE A 81 2.37 -15.22 1.37
N LEU A 82 1.95 -16.04 0.40
CA LEU A 82 1.43 -17.38 0.69
C LEU A 82 2.48 -18.28 1.35
N SER A 83 3.72 -18.27 0.87
CA SER A 83 4.82 -19.02 1.49
C SER A 83 5.15 -18.55 2.90
N HIS A 84 4.78 -17.31 3.26
CA HIS A 84 4.93 -16.74 4.60
C HIS A 84 3.66 -16.85 5.45
N GLY A 85 2.70 -17.68 5.04
CA GLY A 85 1.53 -18.03 5.85
C GLY A 85 0.35 -17.08 5.71
N ALA A 86 0.27 -16.30 4.63
CA ALA A 86 -0.90 -15.49 4.34
C ALA A 86 -2.19 -16.34 4.27
N ASN A 87 -3.27 -15.81 4.83
CA ASN A 87 -4.59 -16.37 4.73
C ASN A 87 -5.18 -16.10 3.35
N ILE A 88 -5.35 -17.14 2.54
CA ILE A 88 -5.93 -17.04 1.19
C ILE A 88 -7.36 -16.46 1.19
N ASN A 89 -8.09 -16.57 2.30
CA ASN A 89 -9.46 -16.07 2.46
C ASN A 89 -9.53 -14.71 3.17
N GLU A 90 -8.38 -14.06 3.38
CA GLU A 90 -8.34 -12.74 3.98
C GLU A 90 -9.17 -11.73 3.18
N LYS A 91 -9.72 -10.74 3.88
CA LYS A 91 -10.56 -9.71 3.28
C LYS A 91 -10.02 -8.34 3.59
N ASP A 92 -10.06 -7.46 2.60
CA ASP A 92 -9.83 -6.03 2.82
C ASP A 92 -11.00 -5.38 3.59
N ASN A 93 -10.88 -4.08 3.82
CA ASN A 93 -11.90 -3.27 4.50
C ASN A 93 -13.27 -3.26 3.78
N ASN A 94 -13.32 -3.66 2.50
CA ASN A 94 -14.54 -3.76 1.70
C ASN A 94 -15.07 -5.20 1.64
N GLY A 95 -14.48 -6.14 2.37
CA GLY A 95 -14.87 -7.55 2.36
C GLY A 95 -14.39 -8.33 1.13
N ARG A 96 -13.50 -7.77 0.32
CA ARG A 96 -12.95 -8.35 -0.91
C ARG A 96 -11.73 -9.21 -0.59
N THR A 97 -11.66 -10.39 -1.20
CA THR A 97 -10.44 -11.22 -1.17
C THR A 97 -9.50 -10.87 -2.32
N ALA A 98 -8.26 -11.36 -2.29
CA ALA A 98 -7.31 -11.26 -3.39
C ALA A 98 -7.92 -11.66 -4.75
N LEU A 99 -8.74 -12.72 -4.77
CA LEU A 99 -9.44 -13.17 -5.99
C LEU A 99 -10.45 -12.15 -6.50
N HIS A 100 -11.23 -11.52 -5.61
CA HIS A 100 -12.18 -10.47 -6.00
C HIS A 100 -11.46 -9.27 -6.63
N ILE A 101 -10.28 -8.92 -6.10
CA ILE A 101 -9.45 -7.83 -6.61
C ILE A 101 -8.89 -8.17 -7.99
N ALA A 102 -8.29 -9.35 -8.16
CA ALA A 102 -7.69 -9.78 -9.42
C ALA A 102 -8.70 -9.77 -10.58
N VAL A 103 -9.94 -10.23 -10.36
CA VAL A 103 -10.99 -10.22 -11.40
C VAL A 103 -11.38 -8.80 -11.80
N LYS A 104 -11.39 -7.83 -10.87
CA LYS A 104 -11.80 -6.44 -11.17
C LYS A 104 -10.81 -5.72 -12.09
N ILE A 105 -9.53 -6.11 -12.07
CA ILE A 105 -8.47 -5.44 -12.84
C ILE A 105 -8.36 -6.00 -14.27
N ILE A 106 -8.83 -7.23 -14.50
CA ILE A 106 -8.67 -7.96 -15.78
C ILE A 106 -9.79 -7.62 -16.80
N ILE A 107 -10.73 -6.72 -16.47
CA ILE A 107 -11.85 -6.26 -17.33
C ILE A 107 -11.74 -4.77 -17.61
#